data_AF-A0A1B6HUK6-F1
#
_entry.id   AF-A0A1B6HUK6-F1
#
_cell.length_a   1.000
_cell.length_b   1.000
_cell.length_c   1.000
_cell.angle_alpha   90.00
_cell.angle_beta   90.00
_cell.angle_gamma   90.00
#
_symmetry.space_group_name_H-M   'P 1'
#
loop_
_entity.id
_entity.type
_entity.pdbx_description
1 polymer ?
#
loop_
_entity_poly.entity_id
_entity_poly.type
_entity_poly.pdbx_seq_one_letter_code
_entity_poly.pdbx_strand_id
1 'polypeptide(L)'
;AMSRHWKIKVCQIPCSSSYKAEDGCLQYFTGVSGQIKSFNYEPLTGLHLSNQDYSICIRMERNFCGIQYMQCPDEVNNRTHSFTLTGNTLGQNAVTSMIG
;
A
#
# COMPACT_ATOMS: atom_id res chain seq x y z
N ALA A 1 22.59 2.43 21.91
CA ALA A 1 21.75 3.15 20.92
C ALA A 1 21.78 2.38 19.61
N MET A 2 20.64 2.06 19.02
CA MET A 2 20.59 1.38 17.70
C MET A 2 20.83 2.40 16.59
N SER A 3 21.82 2.15 15.74
CA SER A 3 22.12 2.98 14.58
C SER A 3 21.10 2.69 13.48
N ARG A 4 20.31 3.71 13.08
CA ARG A 4 19.38 3.61 11.95
C ARG A 4 20.07 4.06 10.68
N HIS A 5 20.07 3.19 9.66
CA HIS A 5 20.64 3.48 8.35
C HIS A 5 19.54 3.51 7.29
N TRP A 6 19.55 4.54 6.44
CA TRP A 6 18.57 4.74 5.38
C TRP A 6 19.28 4.82 4.03
N LYS A 7 18.74 4.16 3.01
CA LYS A 7 19.20 4.28 1.63
C LYS A 7 18.04 4.85 0.80
N ILE A 8 18.12 6.14 0.49
CA ILE A 8 17.06 6.86 -0.20
C ILE A 8 17.53 7.18 -1.63
N LYS A 9 16.67 6.90 -2.62
CA LYS A 9 16.85 7.33 -4.00
C LYS A 9 15.76 8.33 -4.33
N VAL A 10 16.16 9.51 -4.82
CA VAL A 10 15.24 10.55 -5.29
C VAL A 10 15.50 10.77 -6.78
N CYS A 11 14.44 10.82 -7.57
CA CYS A 11 14.49 11.22 -8.98
C CYS A 11 13.39 12.23 -9.25
N GLN A 12 13.61 13.08 -10.25
CA GLN A 12 12.61 14.01 -10.74
C GLN A 12 11.91 13.41 -11.95
N ILE A 13 10.60 13.60 -12.03
CA ILE A 13 9.76 13.15 -13.14
C ILE A 13 9.27 14.40 -13.87
N PRO A 14 9.33 14.44 -15.22
CA PRO A 14 8.75 15.56 -15.97
C PRO A 14 7.25 15.72 -15.70
N CYS A 15 6.79 16.96 -15.58
CA CYS A 15 5.40 17.28 -15.23
C CYS A 15 4.40 16.72 -16.25
N SER A 16 4.76 16.66 -17.54
CA SER A 16 3.93 16.15 -18.64
C SER A 16 4.09 14.64 -18.89
N SER A 17 4.79 13.93 -18.02
CA SER A 17 5.00 12.50 -18.23
C SER A 17 3.72 11.70 -17.98
N SER A 18 3.46 10.72 -18.83
CA SER A 18 2.30 9.81 -18.70
C SER A 18 2.42 8.83 -17.53
N TYR A 19 3.60 8.73 -16.93
CA TYR A 19 3.89 7.89 -15.78
C TYR A 19 3.99 8.69 -14.47
N LYS A 20 3.61 9.98 -14.47
CA LYS A 20 3.39 10.75 -13.24
C LYS A 20 2.24 10.10 -12.47
N ALA A 21 2.36 10.00 -11.16
CA ALA A 21 1.21 9.70 -10.31
C ALA A 21 0.24 10.89 -10.31
N GLU A 22 -1.04 10.63 -10.04
CA GLU A 22 -2.01 11.67 -9.75
C GLU A 22 -1.70 12.35 -8.41
N ASP A 23 -2.24 13.56 -8.22
CA ASP A 23 -2.00 14.32 -7.00
C ASP A 23 -2.70 13.62 -5.82
N GLY A 24 -2.00 13.51 -4.68
CA GLY A 24 -2.49 12.80 -3.48
C GLY A 24 -2.10 11.32 -3.39
N CYS A 25 -1.43 10.76 -4.41
CA CYS A 25 -0.93 9.38 -4.38
C CYS A 25 0.39 9.26 -3.60
N LEU A 26 0.34 8.70 -2.38
CA LEU A 26 1.55 8.48 -1.56
C LEU A 26 2.28 7.18 -1.92
N GLN A 27 1.55 6.20 -2.45
CA GLN A 27 2.11 5.02 -3.12
C GLN A 27 1.55 4.94 -4.53
N TYR A 28 2.41 4.72 -5.53
CA TYR A 28 2.00 4.60 -6.92
C TYR A 28 2.54 3.32 -7.53
N PHE A 29 1.64 2.41 -7.86
CA PHE A 29 1.96 1.11 -8.44
C PHE A 29 1.71 1.14 -9.95
N THR A 30 2.66 0.58 -10.69
CA THR A 30 2.62 0.41 -12.14
C THR A 30 3.05 -1.01 -12.50
N GLY A 31 2.71 -1.45 -13.71
CA GLY A 31 3.01 -2.81 -14.18
C GLY A 31 1.76 -3.69 -14.20
N VAL A 32 1.91 -4.88 -14.78
CA VAL A 32 0.81 -5.82 -15.01
C VAL A 32 0.46 -6.67 -13.79
N SER A 33 1.35 -6.71 -12.79
CA SER A 33 1.16 -7.43 -11.53
C SER A 33 2.07 -6.85 -10.45
N GLY A 34 1.71 -7.07 -9.18
CA GLY A 34 2.49 -6.60 -8.04
C GLY A 34 1.79 -6.90 -6.72
N GLN A 35 2.41 -6.46 -5.63
CA GLN A 35 1.87 -6.57 -4.28
C GLN A 35 1.67 -5.18 -3.69
N ILE A 36 0.54 -4.99 -3.02
CA ILE A 36 0.17 -3.74 -2.36
C ILE A 36 0.14 -4.00 -0.87
N LYS A 37 0.73 -3.10 -0.08
CA LYS A 37 0.71 -3.17 1.38
C LYS A 37 0.64 -1.77 1.99
N SER A 38 0.04 -1.67 3.17
CA SER A 38 0.11 -0.45 3.96
C SER A 38 1.53 -0.23 4.49
N PHE A 39 1.86 1.02 4.83
CA PHE A 39 3.19 1.35 5.38
C PHE A 39 3.49 0.64 6.71
N ASN A 40 2.45 0.35 7.50
CA ASN A 40 2.54 -0.35 8.78
C ASN A 40 2.25 -1.86 8.66
N TYR A 41 2.26 -2.45 7.46
CA TYR A 41 1.88 -3.86 7.28
C TYR A 41 2.84 -4.84 7.99
N GLU A 42 4.11 -4.48 8.10
CA GLU A 42 5.15 -5.36 8.63
C GLU A 42 4.95 -5.64 10.14
N PRO A 43 4.77 -6.89 10.59
CA PRO A 43 4.30 -7.21 11.96
C PRO A 43 5.21 -6.73 13.10
N LEU A 44 6.52 -6.68 12.87
CA LEU A 44 7.52 -6.36 13.92
C LEU A 44 8.15 -4.98 13.76
N THR A 45 8.21 -4.46 12.54
CA THR A 45 8.92 -3.20 12.23
C THR A 45 8.05 -2.22 11.44
N GLY A 46 6.80 -2.57 11.14
CA GLY A 46 5.85 -1.75 10.43
C GLY A 46 5.39 -0.59 11.30
N LEU A 47 6.06 0.54 11.15
CA LEU A 47 5.70 1.79 11.80
C LEU A 47 5.25 2.77 10.73
N HIS A 48 4.12 3.42 10.97
CA HIS A 48 3.67 4.55 10.17
C HIS A 48 3.30 5.69 11.10
N LEU A 49 3.40 6.92 10.60
CA LEU A 49 3.00 8.09 11.36
C LEU A 49 1.51 8.01 11.67
N SER A 50 1.15 8.45 12.87
CA SER A 50 -0.23 8.52 13.34
C SER A 50 -0.99 9.64 12.63
N ASN A 51 -2.31 9.48 12.51
CA ASN A 51 -3.22 10.47 11.90
C ASN A 51 -2.85 10.87 10.46
N GLN A 52 -2.44 9.89 9.64
CA GLN A 52 -2.19 10.10 8.22
C GLN A 52 -3.37 9.58 7.40
N ASP A 53 -3.93 10.44 6.57
CA ASP A 53 -4.82 10.04 5.48
C ASP A 53 -3.98 9.96 4.20
N TYR A 54 -3.89 8.78 3.62
CA TYR A 54 -3.09 8.56 2.43
C TYR A 54 -3.79 7.65 1.43
N SER A 55 -3.55 7.92 0.15
CA SER A 55 -4.07 7.11 -0.95
C SER A 55 -2.97 6.26 -1.57
N ILE A 56 -3.35 5.03 -1.92
CA ILE A 56 -2.57 4.16 -2.79
C ILE A 56 -3.21 4.22 -4.17
N CYS A 57 -2.40 4.54 -5.18
CA CYS A 57 -2.84 4.65 -6.56
C CYS A 57 -2.23 3.54 -7.40
N ILE A 58 -3.01 2.99 -8.31
CA ILE A 58 -2.60 1.89 -9.19
C ILE A 58 -2.96 2.32 -10.61
N ARG A 59 -1.95 2.38 -11.49
CA ARG A 59 -2.19 2.69 -12.89
C ARG A 59 -2.71 1.46 -13.62
N MET A 60 -3.82 1.61 -14.35
CA MET A 60 -4.24 0.61 -15.32
C MET A 60 -3.27 0.58 -16.52
N GLU A 61 -2.75 -0.60 -16.84
CA GLU A 61 -1.88 -0.79 -18.00
C GLU A 61 -2.67 -0.83 -19.31
N ARG A 62 -2.03 -0.40 -20.40
CA ARG A 62 -2.66 -0.46 -21.74
C ARG A 62 -2.99 -1.90 -22.10
N ASN A 63 -4.12 -2.10 -22.77
CA ASN A 63 -4.68 -3.41 -23.15
C ASN A 63 -5.21 -4.26 -21.98
N PHE A 64 -5.38 -3.68 -20.78
CA PHE A 64 -6.04 -4.34 -19.65
C PHE A 64 -7.39 -3.68 -19.39
N CYS A 65 -8.42 -4.49 -19.10
CA CYS A 65 -9.79 -4.02 -18.87
C CYS A 65 -10.08 -3.69 -17.39
N GLY A 66 -9.19 -4.07 -16.46
CA GLY A 66 -9.41 -3.86 -15.04
C GLY A 66 -8.28 -4.39 -14.17
N ILE A 67 -8.45 -4.21 -12.86
CA ILE A 67 -7.52 -4.69 -11.84
C ILE A 67 -8.23 -5.81 -11.06
N GLN A 68 -7.59 -6.97 -10.99
CA GLN A 68 -8.03 -8.07 -10.13
C GLN A 68 -7.20 -8.05 -8.85
N TYR A 69 -7.88 -8.19 -7.71
CA TYR A 69 -7.23 -8.26 -6.42
C TYR A 69 -7.37 -9.66 -5.83
N MET A 70 -6.30 -10.13 -5.18
CA MET A 70 -6.27 -11.38 -4.44
C MET A 70 -5.48 -11.16 -3.16
N GLN A 71 -5.89 -11.86 -2.09
CA GLN A 71 -5.14 -11.87 -0.84
C GLN A 71 -3.75 -12.50 -1.04
N CYS A 72 -2.73 -11.84 -0.51
CA CYS A 72 -1.40 -12.46 -0.37
C CYS A 72 -1.41 -13.42 0.83
N PRO A 73 -0.67 -14.54 0.79
CA PRO A 73 -0.44 -15.36 1.97
C PRO A 73 0.13 -14.51 3.11
N ASP A 74 -0.51 -14.57 4.27
CA ASP A 74 -0.02 -13.94 5.50
C ASP A 74 0.33 -15.04 6.49
N GLU A 75 1.61 -15.41 6.54
CA GLU A 75 2.11 -16.47 7.40
C GLU A 75 2.25 -16.02 8.87
N VAL A 76 2.17 -14.70 9.12
CA VAL A 76 2.47 -14.11 10.44
C VAL A 76 1.20 -13.66 11.13
N ASN A 77 0.31 -12.97 10.41
CA ASN A 77 -1.00 -12.61 10.93
C ASN A 77 -2.01 -13.61 10.36
N ASN A 78 -2.58 -14.47 11.21
CA ASN A 78 -3.65 -15.39 10.86
C ASN A 78 -4.96 -14.63 10.56
N ARG A 79 -4.97 -13.88 9.46
CA ARG A 79 -6.06 -13.01 9.03
C ARG A 79 -6.86 -13.70 7.95
N THR A 80 -8.15 -13.81 8.17
CA THR A 80 -9.10 -14.37 7.20
C THR A 80 -9.26 -13.52 5.94
N HIS A 81 -8.91 -12.22 6.02
CA HIS A 81 -8.98 -11.27 4.92
C HIS A 81 -7.90 -10.17 5.05
N SER A 82 -7.33 -9.72 3.93
CA SER A 82 -6.34 -8.64 3.91
C SER A 82 -6.90 -7.25 3.60
N PHE A 83 -8.02 -7.16 2.86
CA PHE A 83 -8.69 -5.90 2.50
C PHE A 83 -10.16 -6.17 2.09
N THR A 84 -10.97 -5.12 2.03
CA THR A 84 -12.38 -5.15 1.58
C THR A 84 -12.59 -4.11 0.48
N LEU A 85 -13.22 -4.48 -0.64
CA LEU A 85 -13.53 -3.57 -1.76
C LEU A 85 -14.94 -2.99 -1.73
N THR A 86 -15.89 -3.69 -1.11
CA THR A 86 -17.33 -3.34 -1.14
C THR A 86 -17.82 -2.70 0.16
N GLY A 87 -16.91 -2.31 1.05
CA GLY A 87 -17.24 -1.80 2.39
C GLY A 87 -17.88 -2.83 3.34
N ASN A 88 -18.11 -4.08 2.90
CA ASN A 88 -18.60 -5.14 3.77
C ASN A 88 -17.48 -5.67 4.67
N THR A 89 -17.44 -5.19 5.91
CA THR A 89 -16.53 -5.66 6.96
C THR A 89 -17.23 -6.57 7.98
N LEU A 90 -18.45 -7.06 7.69
CA LEU A 90 -19.20 -7.91 8.61
C LEU A 90 -18.42 -9.20 8.88
N GLY A 91 -18.17 -9.50 10.16
CA GLY A 91 -17.39 -10.65 10.60
C GLY A 91 -15.88 -10.41 10.72
N GLN A 92 -15.39 -9.20 10.47
CA GLN A 92 -13.98 -8.84 10.71
C GLN A 92 -13.81 -8.18 12.07
N ASN A 93 -12.84 -8.67 12.86
CA ASN A 93 -12.36 -7.95 14.04
C ASN A 93 -11.60 -6.71 13.57
N ALA A 94 -12.02 -5.53 14.01
CA ALA A 94 -11.26 -4.31 13.78
C ALA A 94 -9.85 -4.48 14.39
N VAL A 95 -8.83 -4.39 13.55
CA VAL A 95 -7.44 -4.35 14.03
C VAL A 95 -7.15 -2.89 14.35
N THR A 96 -6.98 -2.58 15.64
CA THR A 96 -6.49 -1.27 16.07
C THR A 96 -5.15 -0.98 15.40
N SER A 97 -5.05 0.16 14.71
CA SER A 97 -3.77 0.64 14.25
C SER A 97 -2.86 0.86 15.46
N MET A 98 -1.65 0.28 15.44
CA MET A 98 -0.65 0.60 16.44
C MET A 98 -0.15 2.02 16.16
N ILE A 99 -0.75 2.97 16.88
CA ILE A 99 -0.33 4.37 16.95
C ILE A 99 0.95 4.38 17.78
N GLY A 100 2.08 4.62 17.11
CA GLY A 100 3.34 4.98 17.75
C GLY A 100 3.42 6.49 17.99
#